data_AF-A0A354X3C0-F1
#
_entry.id   AF-A0A354X3C0-F1
#
_cell.length_a   1.000
_cell.length_b   1.000
_cell.length_c   1.000
_cell.angle_alpha   90.00
_cell.angle_beta   90.00
_cell.angle_gamma   90.00
#
_symmetry.space_group_name_H-M   'P 1'
#
loop_
_entity.id
_entity.type
_entity.pdbx_description
1 polymer ?
#
loop_
_entity_poly.entity_id
_entity_poly.type
_entity_poly.pdbx_seq_one_letter_code
_entity_poly.pdbx_strand_id
1 'polypeptide(L)' 'KGKGFQGVVKRHGFAGVGQSTHGQHNRLRAPGSIGESSYPAKVFKGTRMAGQTGNERVTV' A
#
# COMPACT_ATOMS: atom_id res chain seq x y z
N LYS A 1 0.68 13.95 -14.66
CA LYS A 1 1.96 13.37 -15.17
C LYS A 1 2.16 11.98 -14.54
N GLY A 2 2.69 11.00 -15.29
CA GLY A 2 2.99 9.67 -14.76
C GLY A 2 4.09 9.71 -13.70
N LYS A 3 3.92 8.95 -12.62
CA LYS A 3 4.87 8.85 -11.49
C LYS A 3 5.55 7.47 -11.41
N GLY A 4 5.40 6.64 -12.43
CA GLY A 4 5.94 5.26 -12.47
C GLY A 4 5.25 4.30 -11.50
N PHE A 5 5.91 3.17 -11.21
CA PHE A 5 5.49 2.25 -10.17
C PHE A 5 5.79 2.86 -8.79
N GLN A 6 4.77 2.97 -7.94
CA GLN A 6 4.90 3.55 -6.61
C GLN A 6 4.47 2.58 -5.52
N GLY A 7 5.18 2.63 -4.41
CA GLY A 7 4.84 1.90 -3.19
C GLY A 7 3.56 2.44 -2.53
N VAL A 8 2.97 1.62 -1.65
CA VAL A 8 1.67 1.88 -0.99
C VAL A 8 1.62 3.20 -0.22
N VAL A 9 2.72 3.61 0.41
CA VAL A 9 2.76 4.88 1.16
C VAL A 9 2.57 6.07 0.22
N LYS A 10 3.27 6.11 -0.92
CA LYS A 10 3.21 7.25 -1.85
C LYS A 10 1.96 7.21 -2.74
N ARG A 11 1.46 6.02 -3.06
CA ARG A 11 0.28 5.81 -3.92
C ARG A 11 -1.04 5.99 -3.17
N HIS A 12 -1.12 5.51 -1.92
CA HIS A 12 -2.37 5.41 -1.17
C HIS A 12 -2.31 6.03 0.24
N GLY A 13 -1.20 6.63 0.64
CA GLY A 13 -1.08 7.34 1.93
C GLY A 13 -0.96 6.43 3.15
N PHE A 14 -0.48 5.19 2.99
CA PHE A 14 -0.31 4.27 4.12
C PHE A 14 0.78 4.77 5.08
N ALA A 15 0.60 4.58 6.39
CA ALA A 15 1.53 5.09 7.41
C ALA A 15 2.79 4.21 7.60
N GLY A 16 2.80 2.98 7.06
CA GLY A 16 3.84 2.00 7.34
C GLY A 16 3.49 1.09 8.51
N VAL A 17 4.52 0.48 9.12
CA VAL A 17 4.34 -0.44 10.25
C VAL A 17 5.11 0.10 11.45
N GLY A 18 4.49 0.13 12.62
CA GLY A 18 5.14 0.46 13.90
C GLY A 18 5.80 1.84 13.97
N GLN A 19 6.64 2.03 14.99
CA GLN A 19 7.50 3.21 15.12
C GLN A 19 8.79 3.02 14.31
N SER A 20 9.57 4.09 14.12
CA SER A 20 10.79 4.02 13.31
C SER A 20 11.98 3.32 13.98
N THR A 21 12.08 3.38 15.31
CA THR A 21 13.27 2.94 16.06
C THR A 21 12.98 1.90 17.14
N HIS A 22 11.73 1.76 17.57
CA HIS A 22 11.36 0.86 18.66
C HIS A 22 11.12 -0.57 18.14
N GLY A 23 12.20 -1.33 17.94
CA GLY A 23 12.14 -2.72 17.47
C GLY A 23 11.75 -2.88 15.99
N GLN A 24 11.73 -1.77 15.25
CA GLN A 24 11.48 -1.80 13.81
C GLN A 24 12.71 -2.33 13.07
N HIS A 25 12.48 -3.30 12.21
CA HIS A 25 13.48 -3.86 11.33
C HIS A 25 13.37 -3.19 9.95
N ASN A 26 12.86 -3.90 8.95
CA ASN A 26 12.83 -3.47 7.56
C ASN A 26 11.42 -3.13 7.02
N ARG A 27 10.42 -2.97 7.90
CA ARG A 27 9.01 -2.84 7.49
C ARG A 27 8.43 -1.45 7.63
N LEU A 28 9.28 -0.42 7.76
CA LEU A 28 8.85 0.97 7.98
C LEU A 28 7.83 1.48 6.96
N ARG A 29 7.83 0.95 5.72
CA ARG A 29 6.90 1.35 4.64
C ARG A 29 6.11 0.18 4.06
N ALA A 30 6.01 -0.92 4.79
CA ALA A 30 5.27 -2.10 4.36
C ALA A 30 3.75 -1.85 4.37
N PRO A 31 2.97 -2.61 3.58
CA PRO A 31 1.51 -2.46 3.50
C PRO A 31 0.76 -2.93 4.76
N GLY A 32 1.38 -3.76 5.61
CA GLY A 32 0.69 -4.44 6.70
C GLY A 32 -0.08 -5.66 6.21
N SER A 33 -1.19 -5.99 6.87
CA SER A 33 -2.06 -7.10 6.45
C SER A 33 -2.81 -6.77 5.17
N ILE A 34 -3.07 -7.81 4.37
CA ILE A 34 -3.78 -7.72 3.08
C ILE A 34 -5.10 -8.50 3.06
N GLY A 35 -5.46 -9.14 4.19
CA GLY A 35 -6.65 -9.97 4.34
C GLY A 35 -6.83 -10.51 5.74
N GLU A 36 -7.90 -11.29 5.91
CA GLU A 36 -8.29 -11.95 7.16
C GLU A 36 -8.05 -13.46 7.05
N SER A 37 -8.09 -14.17 8.18
CA SER A 37 -7.75 -15.59 8.30
C SER A 37 -8.82 -16.51 7.65
N SER A 38 -9.69 -17.15 8.45
CA SER A 38 -10.55 -18.25 7.99
C SER A 38 -11.69 -17.82 7.07
N TYR A 39 -12.22 -16.61 7.25
CA TYR A 39 -13.20 -16.02 6.36
C TYR A 39 -12.71 -14.61 6.01
N PRO A 40 -12.56 -14.24 4.73
CA PRO A 40 -12.93 -14.95 3.50
C PRO A 40 -11.83 -15.85 2.89
N ALA A 41 -10.69 -16.06 3.58
CA ALA A 41 -9.53 -16.81 3.10
C ALA A 41 -8.99 -16.38 1.73
N LYS A 42 -9.20 -15.11 1.37
CA LYS A 42 -8.71 -14.51 0.12
C LYS A 42 -8.48 -13.01 0.30
N VAL A 43 -7.72 -12.42 -0.62
CA VAL A 43 -7.61 -10.97 -0.74
C VAL A 43 -8.83 -10.45 -1.50
N PHE A 44 -9.50 -9.44 -0.95
CA PHE A 44 -10.63 -8.80 -1.63
C PHE A 44 -10.19 -8.08 -2.92
N LYS A 45 -11.09 -8.04 -3.91
CA LYS A 45 -10.86 -7.25 -5.12
C LYS A 45 -10.84 -5.76 -4.75
N GLY A 46 -9.91 -5.01 -5.34
CA GLY A 46 -9.75 -3.59 -5.05
C GLY A 46 -8.90 -3.27 -3.82
N THR A 47 -8.32 -4.28 -3.15
CA THR A 47 -7.34 -4.04 -2.07
C THR A 47 -6.20 -3.14 -2.57
N ARG A 48 -5.98 -2.04 -1.85
CA ARG A 48 -5.00 -1.01 -2.22
C ARG A 48 -3.58 -1.56 -2.07
N MET A 49 -2.81 -1.52 -3.16
CA MET A 49 -1.48 -2.12 -3.28
C MET A 49 -0.53 -1.22 -4.08
N ALA A 50 0.77 -1.55 -4.05
CA ALA A 50 1.75 -0.86 -4.88
C ALA A 50 1.41 -1.02 -6.38
N GLY A 51 1.75 -0.03 -7.21
CA GLY A 51 1.43 -0.07 -8.63
C GLY A 51 1.70 1.24 -9.36
N GLN A 52 1.40 1.25 -10.66
CA GLN A 52 1.54 2.44 -11.49
C GLN A 52 0.65 3.57 -10.93
N THR A 53 1.22 4.77 -10.88
CA THR A 53 0.54 5.97 -10.37
C THR A 53 0.60 7.08 -11.40
N GLY A 54 -0.55 7.71 -11.66
CA GLY A 54 -0.69 8.74 -12.69
C GLY A 54 -0.65 8.16 -14.10
N ASN A 55 -0.54 9.05 -15.10
CA ASN A 55 -0.80 8.72 -16.50
C ASN A 55 -2.26 8.28 -16.76
N GLU A 56 -3.16 8.68 -15.87
CA GLU A 56 -4.60 8.50 -15.98
C GLU A 56 -5.25 9.80 -16.44
N ARG A 57 -6.31 9.69 -17.23
CA ARG A 57 -7.12 10.84 -17.67
C ARG A 57 -7.98 11.30 -16.50
N VAL A 58 -7.79 12.56 -16.09
CA VAL A 58 -8.57 13.21 -15.05
C VAL A 58 -9.28 14.41 -15.66
N THR A 59 -10.58 14.52 -15.43
CA THR A 59 -11.35 15.74 -15.71
C THR A 59 -11.30 16.64 -14.48
N VAL A 60 -11.05 17.92 -14.69
CA VAL A 60 -11.06 18.97 -13.65
C VAL A 60 -12.41 19.67 -13.67
#